data_AF-A0ABD4U246-F1
#
_entry.id   AF-A0ABD4U246-F1
#
_cell.length_a   1.000
_cell.length_b   1.000
_cell.length_c   1.000
_cell.angle_alpha   90.00
_cell.angle_beta   90.00
_cell.angle_gamma   90.00
#
_symmetry.space_group_name_H-M   'P 1'
#
loop_
_entity.id
_entity.type
_entity.pdbx_description
1 polymer ?
#
loop_
_entity_poly.entity_id
_entity_poly.type
_entity_poly.pdbx_seq_one_letter_code
_entity_poly.pdbx_strand_id
1 'polypeptide(L)'
;MKEKHRLPTTTRSRSDVFDINPRTGALILGKNRLDDYAEKYLSEHYPPALETPMPIPVEELAKASGLQIQEAQLSASSDVFACCVLVDGEVSIYDPATGEYTPRFYPAGTILVDPTSEWSMGEGARRNAVMHEILHWEKDRTFFQIHHVRLANSSGSLEPMKSRVSTTFFTPSEKSRRKETELQWLEWQAHRLAPRVLMPRPTFTKAANDILDSSPNLSCGSLLDQLASIFEVSRSAVKYRLLEVGLKSRIAKLADYELVYSFMGEGKEDFTTLSYQDAAVLLSGHPRLRRWVQAGDYIFVEGYFVKNSTRYVRIDAQGTYRLKPAAKKSPAKAFLRIQSVVTKDYVGLDKDLDSLFHLEHRQGVDKRIIYIDPTHQATPDDNDDQKVFASAAGTMDSILEDAARLEDIVGDRHSSLCQTITNLLKYREIRYPRTFTERTGLYDALFNKIQNDAVPTMKRETLMALAIGLRLDAYATTKLMEKAQIHLNRAMRPDSVYLLMLERFPGISIHEANGILEAHGLDLLGSKSRTN
;
A
#
# COMPACT_ATOMS: atom_id res chain seq x y z
N MET A 1 51.64 17.20 43.36
CA MET A 1 51.07 16.01 42.71
C MET A 1 50.11 16.49 41.63
N LYS A 2 50.38 16.19 40.35
CA LYS A 2 49.50 16.54 39.23
C LYS A 2 48.41 15.46 39.11
N GLU A 3 47.16 15.84 39.34
CA GLU A 3 46.01 14.99 39.07
C GLU A 3 45.82 14.88 37.55
N LYS A 4 46.00 13.66 37.02
CA LYS A 4 45.67 13.35 35.63
C LYS A 4 44.15 13.30 35.51
N HIS A 5 43.55 14.29 34.85
CA HIS A 5 42.23 14.13 34.25
C HIS A 5 42.27 12.95 33.27
N ARG A 6 41.81 11.78 33.72
CA ARG A 6 41.40 10.70 32.82
C ARG A 6 40.06 11.11 32.23
N LEU A 7 40.06 11.39 30.93
CA LEU A 7 38.84 11.42 30.13
C LEU A 7 38.09 10.09 30.33
N PRO A 8 36.74 10.08 30.40
CA PRO A 8 35.98 8.86 30.51
C PRO A 8 36.27 8.00 29.27
N THR A 9 36.86 6.83 29.46
CA THR A 9 36.92 5.81 28.43
C THR A 9 35.51 5.28 28.24
N THR A 10 34.76 5.88 27.32
CA THR A 10 33.55 5.27 26.77
C THR A 10 33.98 3.96 26.11
N THR A 11 33.55 2.86 26.70
CA THR A 11 33.65 1.54 26.06
C THR A 11 32.94 1.63 24.72
N ARG A 12 33.71 1.59 23.63
CA ARG A 12 33.16 1.51 22.26
C ARG A 12 32.22 0.32 22.21
N SER A 13 30.94 0.58 21.97
CA SER A 13 29.96 -0.45 21.63
C SER A 13 30.35 -1.05 20.27
N ARG A 14 29.93 -2.29 19.97
CA ARG A 14 30.09 -2.85 18.61
C ARG A 14 29.41 -1.99 17.54
N SER A 15 28.48 -1.12 17.92
CA SER A 15 27.89 -0.09 17.04
C SER A 15 28.87 1.02 16.65
N ASP A 16 30.00 1.20 17.33
CA ASP A 16 30.82 2.40 17.16
C ASP A 16 31.93 2.21 16.11
N VAL A 17 31.93 1.10 15.39
CA VAL A 17 33.00 0.70 14.46
C VAL A 17 32.42 0.41 13.07
N PHE A 18 33.14 0.85 12.03
CA PHE A 18 32.95 0.41 10.65
C PHE A 18 33.46 -1.03 10.53
N ASP A 19 32.58 -2.02 10.64
CA ASP A 19 32.98 -3.43 10.60
C ASP A 19 32.67 -4.02 9.23
N ILE A 20 33.73 -4.44 8.52
CA ILE A 20 33.60 -5.19 7.27
C ILE A 20 33.65 -6.66 7.63
N ASN A 21 32.55 -7.38 7.38
CA ASN A 21 32.51 -8.82 7.54
C ASN A 21 33.48 -9.46 6.54
N PRO A 22 34.60 -10.08 6.99
CA PRO A 22 35.63 -10.57 6.08
C PRO A 22 35.16 -11.77 5.25
N ARG A 23 34.06 -12.42 5.65
CA ARG A 23 33.48 -13.55 4.90
C ARG A 23 32.52 -13.11 3.82
N THR A 24 31.75 -12.05 4.04
CA THR A 24 30.68 -11.65 3.10
C THR A 24 31.03 -10.38 2.34
N GLY A 25 31.97 -9.58 2.85
CA GLY A 25 32.28 -8.25 2.33
C GLY A 25 31.30 -7.18 2.79
N ALA A 26 30.30 -7.51 3.62
CA ALA A 26 29.30 -6.56 4.10
C ALA A 26 29.94 -5.53 5.04
N LEU A 27 29.82 -4.25 4.71
CA LEU A 27 30.15 -3.15 5.61
C LEU A 27 28.91 -2.76 6.43
N ILE A 28 28.97 -3.04 7.74
CA ILE A 28 27.92 -2.67 8.68
C ILE A 28 28.39 -1.51 9.55
N LEU A 29 27.64 -0.41 9.48
CA LEU A 29 27.75 0.82 10.24
C LEU A 29 26.85 0.73 11.46
N GLY A 30 27.34 1.10 12.64
CA GLY A 30 26.39 1.34 13.72
C GLY A 30 25.71 2.70 13.60
N LYS A 31 24.55 2.77 14.27
CA LYS A 31 23.55 3.82 14.08
C LYS A 31 24.09 5.24 14.34
N ASN A 32 25.03 5.38 15.26
CA ASN A 32 25.68 6.65 15.63
C ASN A 32 26.83 7.06 14.71
N ARG A 33 27.21 6.23 13.72
CA ARG A 33 28.30 6.49 12.76
C ARG A 33 27.79 6.86 11.36
N LEU A 34 26.48 6.92 11.16
CA LEU A 34 25.88 7.20 9.86
C LEU A 34 26.22 8.59 9.34
N ASP A 35 26.18 9.61 10.20
CA ASP A 35 26.58 10.98 9.84
C ASP A 35 28.09 11.06 9.57
N ASP A 36 28.91 10.36 10.34
CA ASP A 36 30.36 10.29 10.10
C ASP A 36 30.67 9.65 8.73
N TYR A 37 29.91 8.63 8.32
CA TYR A 37 30.05 8.03 6.99
C TYR A 37 29.59 8.97 5.87
N ALA A 38 28.46 9.66 6.05
CA ALA A 38 27.95 10.62 5.08
C ALA A 38 28.95 11.77 4.87
N GLU A 39 29.53 12.29 5.95
CA GLU A 39 30.59 13.31 5.89
C GLU A 39 31.87 12.76 5.22
N LYS A 40 32.26 11.51 5.52
CA LYS A 40 33.39 10.85 4.84
C LYS A 40 33.16 10.77 3.33
N TYR A 41 32.01 10.26 2.90
CA TYR A 41 31.64 10.16 1.49
C TYR A 41 31.72 11.52 0.80
N LEU A 42 31.15 12.57 1.40
CA LEU A 42 31.19 13.91 0.82
C LEU A 42 32.60 14.51 0.79
N SER A 43 33.44 14.21 1.78
CA SER A 43 34.84 14.67 1.77
C SER A 43 35.66 14.09 0.61
N GLU A 44 35.26 12.92 0.10
CA GLU A 44 35.93 12.24 -1.02
C GLU A 44 35.29 12.64 -2.37
N HIS A 45 33.97 12.76 -2.42
CA HIS A 45 33.22 12.91 -3.69
C HIS A 45 32.69 14.32 -3.95
N TYR A 46 32.38 15.11 -2.92
CA TYR A 46 31.81 16.45 -3.08
C TYR A 46 32.07 17.39 -1.87
N PRO A 47 33.33 17.78 -1.62
CA PRO A 47 33.71 18.57 -0.43
C PRO A 47 32.93 19.88 -0.21
N PRO A 48 32.55 20.66 -1.24
CA PRO A 48 31.86 21.94 -1.04
C PRO A 48 30.56 21.85 -0.21
N ALA A 49 29.86 20.72 -0.25
CA ALA A 49 28.63 20.50 0.50
C ALA A 49 28.82 20.41 2.02
N LEU A 50 30.06 20.25 2.50
CA LEU A 50 30.41 20.27 3.92
C LEU A 50 30.69 21.69 4.43
N GLU A 51 30.89 22.65 3.54
CA GLU A 51 31.23 24.04 3.87
C GLU A 51 30.02 24.97 3.71
N THR A 52 29.27 24.81 2.63
CA THR A 52 28.14 25.67 2.26
C THR A 52 26.86 24.85 2.11
N PRO A 53 25.73 25.26 2.74
CA PRO A 53 24.43 24.65 2.49
C PRO A 53 24.05 24.75 1.00
N MET A 54 23.83 23.61 0.36
CA MET A 54 23.55 23.52 -1.08
C MET A 54 22.86 22.19 -1.43
N PRO A 55 22.17 22.12 -2.58
CA PRO A 55 21.72 20.84 -3.10
C PRO A 55 22.91 20.00 -3.59
N ILE A 56 22.87 18.70 -3.32
CA ILE A 56 23.86 17.75 -3.84
C ILE A 56 23.54 17.45 -5.32
N PRO A 57 24.49 17.52 -6.26
CA PRO A 57 24.25 17.20 -7.67
C PRO A 57 24.27 15.68 -7.88
N VAL A 58 23.14 15.01 -7.59
CA VAL A 58 23.06 13.55 -7.49
C VAL A 58 23.38 12.85 -8.82
N GLU A 59 22.94 13.40 -9.94
CA GLU A 59 23.20 12.87 -11.29
C GLU A 59 24.68 12.97 -11.67
N GLU A 60 25.32 14.08 -11.30
CA GLU A 60 26.75 14.28 -11.54
C GLU A 60 27.58 13.31 -10.69
N LEU A 61 27.18 13.07 -9.44
CA LEU A 61 27.81 12.08 -8.57
C LEU A 61 27.64 10.66 -9.09
N ALA A 62 26.46 10.30 -9.60
CA ALA A 62 26.25 9.01 -10.25
C ALA A 62 27.22 8.84 -11.42
N LYS A 63 27.25 9.83 -12.33
CA LYS A 63 28.13 9.80 -13.51
C LYS A 63 29.61 9.74 -13.13
N ALA A 64 30.05 10.52 -12.13
CA ALA A 64 31.42 10.51 -11.64
C ALA A 64 31.81 9.15 -11.01
N SER A 65 30.84 8.43 -10.45
CA SER A 65 31.00 7.07 -9.90
C SER A 65 30.95 5.97 -10.96
N GLY A 66 30.86 6.34 -12.25
CA GLY A 66 30.75 5.41 -13.37
C GLY A 66 29.36 4.77 -13.51
N LEU A 67 28.34 5.36 -12.89
CA LEU A 67 26.97 4.88 -12.95
C LEU A 67 26.19 5.50 -14.10
N GLN A 68 25.26 4.73 -14.65
CA GLN A 68 24.28 5.21 -15.63
C GLN A 68 22.87 5.10 -15.05
N ILE A 69 22.05 6.13 -15.28
CA ILE A 69 20.66 6.15 -14.83
C ILE A 69 19.77 5.86 -16.05
N GLN A 70 18.83 4.93 -15.90
CA GLN A 70 17.81 4.64 -16.90
C GLN A 70 16.44 4.55 -16.23
N GLU A 71 15.38 4.82 -16.99
CA GLU A 71 14.01 4.65 -16.52
C GLU A 71 13.47 3.27 -16.90
N ALA A 72 12.82 2.61 -15.96
CA ALA A 72 12.07 1.38 -16.19
C ALA A 72 11.00 1.23 -15.12
N GLN A 73 9.82 0.71 -15.47
CA GLN A 73 8.79 0.40 -14.48
C GLN A 73 9.17 -0.88 -13.73
N LEU A 74 9.33 -0.79 -12.42
CA LEU A 74 9.94 -1.85 -11.61
C LEU A 74 8.91 -2.68 -10.85
N SER A 75 7.72 -2.14 -10.60
CA SER A 75 6.67 -2.85 -9.86
C SER A 75 5.27 -2.37 -10.20
N ALA A 76 4.32 -3.31 -10.23
CA ALA A 76 2.90 -3.01 -10.39
C ALA A 76 2.35 -2.09 -9.29
N SER A 77 2.85 -2.24 -8.07
CA SER A 77 2.46 -1.47 -6.88
C SER A 77 3.16 -0.11 -6.77
N SER A 78 4.16 0.16 -7.62
CA SER A 78 5.08 1.29 -7.47
C SER A 78 5.70 1.36 -6.07
N ASP A 79 5.92 0.20 -5.42
CA ASP A 79 6.64 0.12 -4.14
C ASP A 79 8.16 0.19 -4.34
N VAL A 80 8.65 -0.37 -5.44
CA VAL A 80 10.05 -0.25 -5.85
C VAL A 80 10.24 1.09 -6.53
N PHE A 81 10.99 1.98 -5.89
CA PHE A 81 11.29 3.31 -6.45
C PHE A 81 12.47 3.23 -7.42
N ALA A 82 13.55 2.56 -7.01
CA ALA A 82 14.74 2.39 -7.81
C ALA A 82 15.44 1.06 -7.46
N CYS A 83 16.37 0.64 -8.31
CA CYS A 83 17.32 -0.43 -7.99
C CYS A 83 18.67 -0.19 -8.68
N CYS A 84 19.75 -0.61 -8.02
CA CYS A 84 21.09 -0.63 -8.59
C CYS A 84 21.49 -2.04 -9.01
N VAL A 85 21.88 -2.18 -10.28
CA VAL A 85 22.49 -3.41 -10.80
C VAL A 85 23.94 -3.46 -10.33
N LEU A 86 24.20 -4.19 -9.24
CA LEU A 86 25.52 -4.27 -8.59
C LEU A 86 26.47 -5.29 -9.26
N VAL A 87 25.89 -6.24 -10.00
CA VAL A 87 26.56 -7.23 -10.84
C VAL A 87 25.72 -7.44 -12.11
N ASP A 88 26.36 -7.75 -13.24
CA ASP A 88 25.66 -8.02 -14.50
C ASP A 88 24.55 -9.05 -14.31
N GLY A 89 23.36 -8.76 -14.82
CA GLY A 89 22.22 -9.64 -14.60
C GLY A 89 20.92 -9.15 -15.22
N GLU A 90 19.89 -9.96 -15.07
CA GLU A 90 18.54 -9.64 -15.49
C GLU A 90 17.77 -8.95 -14.37
N VAL A 91 16.95 -7.97 -14.75
CA VAL A 91 15.99 -7.30 -13.87
C VAL A 91 14.60 -7.51 -14.46
N SER A 92 13.67 -7.97 -13.64
CA SER A 92 12.25 -8.08 -14.01
C SER A 92 11.62 -6.69 -14.14
N ILE A 93 11.24 -6.32 -15.36
CA ILE A 93 10.60 -5.04 -15.68
C ILE A 93 9.10 -5.26 -15.85
N TYR A 94 8.30 -4.43 -15.18
CA TYR A 94 6.84 -4.46 -15.23
C TYR A 94 6.32 -3.69 -16.43
N ASP A 95 5.42 -4.29 -17.21
CA ASP A 95 4.67 -3.61 -18.27
C ASP A 95 3.22 -3.36 -17.82
N PRO A 96 2.79 -2.10 -17.62
CA PRO A 96 1.43 -1.77 -17.18
C PRO A 96 0.37 -2.02 -18.25
N ALA A 97 0.74 -2.15 -19.52
CA ALA A 97 -0.22 -2.41 -20.61
C ALA A 97 -0.68 -3.87 -20.61
N THR A 98 0.22 -4.78 -20.29
CA THR A 98 -0.02 -6.24 -20.24
C THR A 98 -0.25 -6.75 -18.83
N GLY A 99 0.28 -6.05 -17.81
CA GLY A 99 0.29 -6.50 -16.42
C GLY A 99 1.36 -7.56 -16.12
N GLU A 100 2.32 -7.78 -17.03
CA GLU A 100 3.32 -8.84 -16.94
C GLU A 100 4.71 -8.30 -16.56
N TYR A 101 5.55 -9.18 -16.01
CA TYR A 101 6.96 -8.91 -15.78
C TYR A 101 7.82 -9.60 -16.84
N THR A 102 8.75 -8.86 -17.43
CA THR A 102 9.69 -9.38 -18.43
C THR A 102 11.13 -9.20 -17.95
N PRO A 103 11.96 -10.26 -17.96
CA PRO A 103 13.36 -10.12 -17.61
C PRO A 103 14.09 -9.33 -18.71
N ARG A 104 14.86 -8.33 -18.31
CA ARG A 104 15.74 -7.57 -19.20
C ARG A 104 17.14 -7.50 -18.63
N PHE A 105 18.13 -7.80 -19.46
CA PHE A 105 19.53 -7.73 -19.06
C PHE A 105 20.00 -6.28 -18.92
N TYR A 106 20.75 -6.02 -17.85
CA TYR A 106 21.43 -4.75 -17.60
C TYR A 106 22.86 -4.99 -17.09
N PRO A 107 23.83 -4.18 -17.52
CA PRO A 107 25.19 -4.26 -17.00
C PRO A 107 25.28 -3.68 -15.58
N ALA A 108 26.27 -4.15 -14.81
CA ALA A 108 26.64 -3.59 -13.53
C ALA A 108 26.91 -2.08 -13.65
N GLY A 109 26.45 -1.32 -12.66
CA GLY A 109 26.54 0.13 -12.65
C GLY A 109 25.35 0.83 -13.31
N THR A 110 24.27 0.09 -13.60
CA THR A 110 22.99 0.67 -14.03
C THR A 110 22.10 0.92 -12.83
N ILE A 111 21.66 2.16 -12.64
CA ILE A 111 20.56 2.53 -11.76
C ILE A 111 19.29 2.57 -12.60
N LEU A 112 18.28 1.81 -12.20
CA LEU A 112 16.94 1.88 -12.77
C LEU A 112 16.04 2.68 -11.83
N VAL A 113 15.34 3.68 -12.37
CA VAL A 113 14.37 4.50 -11.63
C VAL A 113 12.97 4.26 -12.19
N ASP A 114 11.99 4.05 -11.32
CA ASP A 114 10.59 3.91 -11.71
C ASP A 114 9.96 5.30 -11.94
N PRO A 115 9.63 5.66 -13.20
CA PRO A 115 9.09 6.99 -13.53
C PRO A 115 7.71 7.23 -12.92
N THR A 116 6.98 6.16 -12.58
CA THR A 116 5.66 6.26 -11.93
C THR A 116 5.79 6.65 -10.46
N SER A 117 6.82 6.13 -9.79
CA SER A 117 7.14 6.45 -8.41
C SER A 117 7.59 7.90 -8.29
N GLU A 118 8.45 8.37 -9.20
CA GLU A 118 8.86 9.77 -9.33
C GLU A 118 7.65 10.70 -9.52
N TRP A 119 6.80 10.43 -10.51
CA TRP A 119 5.61 11.25 -10.77
C TRP A 119 4.71 11.38 -9.54
N SER A 120 4.62 10.33 -8.72
CA SER A 120 3.75 10.31 -7.53
C SER A 120 4.35 10.94 -6.26
N MET A 121 5.68 11.05 -6.15
CA MET A 121 6.35 11.48 -4.92
C MET A 121 7.20 12.74 -5.06
N GLY A 122 7.45 13.17 -6.29
CA GLY A 122 8.19 14.38 -6.60
C GLY A 122 9.71 14.23 -6.57
N GLU A 123 10.37 15.31 -7.02
CA GLU A 123 11.81 15.35 -7.28
C GLU A 123 12.68 15.06 -6.06
N GLY A 124 12.29 15.55 -4.87
CA GLY A 124 13.03 15.28 -3.64
C GLY A 124 13.09 13.79 -3.28
N ALA A 125 12.04 13.02 -3.60
CA ALA A 125 12.03 11.57 -3.41
C ALA A 125 12.90 10.86 -4.44
N ARG A 126 12.87 11.32 -5.70
CA ARG A 126 13.75 10.82 -6.77
C ARG A 126 15.22 10.99 -6.42
N ARG A 127 15.62 12.20 -6.01
CA ARG A 127 17.00 12.50 -5.58
C ARG A 127 17.45 11.62 -4.42
N ASN A 128 16.55 11.37 -3.45
CA ASN A 128 16.82 10.44 -2.35
C ASN A 128 17.00 8.99 -2.83
N ALA A 129 16.15 8.51 -3.74
CA ALA A 129 16.25 7.16 -4.29
C ALA A 129 17.53 6.97 -5.12
N VAL A 130 17.90 7.94 -5.97
CA VAL A 130 19.16 7.85 -6.73
C VAL A 130 20.37 7.88 -5.79
N MET A 131 20.37 8.75 -4.75
CA MET A 131 21.45 8.76 -3.76
C MET A 131 21.52 7.45 -2.96
N HIS A 132 20.38 6.83 -2.64
CA HIS A 132 20.29 5.50 -2.03
C HIS A 132 21.01 4.45 -2.89
N GLU A 133 20.76 4.44 -4.20
CA GLU A 133 21.40 3.51 -5.12
C GLU A 133 22.91 3.78 -5.33
N ILE A 134 23.32 5.06 -5.37
CA ILE A 134 24.75 5.43 -5.40
C ILE A 134 25.46 4.88 -4.15
N LEU A 135 24.82 4.95 -2.98
CA LEU A 135 25.40 4.43 -1.74
C LEU A 135 25.50 2.91 -1.71
N HIS A 136 24.56 2.19 -2.33
CA HIS A 136 24.72 0.76 -2.57
C HIS A 136 25.90 0.46 -3.48
N TRP A 137 26.07 1.22 -4.57
CA TRP A 137 27.22 1.05 -5.45
C TRP A 137 28.56 1.28 -4.74
N GLU A 138 28.66 2.37 -3.97
CA GLU A 138 29.88 2.72 -3.23
C GLU A 138 30.19 1.71 -2.12
N LYS A 139 29.18 1.35 -1.33
CA LYS A 139 29.38 0.59 -0.09
C LYS A 139 29.25 -0.92 -0.27
N ASP A 140 28.34 -1.38 -1.11
CA ASP A 140 27.85 -2.77 -1.13
C ASP A 140 28.30 -3.59 -2.34
N ARG A 141 28.87 -2.96 -3.38
CA ARG A 141 29.30 -3.67 -4.59
C ARG A 141 30.21 -4.87 -4.31
N THR A 142 31.18 -4.73 -3.41
CA THR A 142 32.09 -5.83 -3.04
C THR A 142 31.34 -7.03 -2.45
N PHE A 143 30.34 -6.78 -1.60
CA PHE A 143 29.50 -7.83 -1.04
C PHE A 143 28.77 -8.60 -2.15
N PHE A 144 28.16 -7.88 -3.11
CA PHE A 144 27.45 -8.52 -4.22
C PHE A 144 28.38 -9.27 -5.17
N GLN A 145 29.58 -8.76 -5.45
CA GLN A 145 30.58 -9.47 -6.25
C GLN A 145 31.01 -10.80 -5.61
N ILE A 146 31.29 -10.80 -4.30
CA ILE A 146 31.62 -12.03 -3.56
C ILE A 146 30.45 -13.01 -3.58
N HIS A 147 29.22 -12.52 -3.39
CA HIS A 147 28.02 -13.34 -3.43
C HIS A 147 27.73 -13.94 -4.81
N HIS A 148 27.96 -13.17 -5.87
CA HIS A 148 27.76 -13.60 -7.25
C HIS A 148 28.69 -14.75 -7.63
N VAL A 149 29.98 -14.61 -7.33
CA VAL A 149 30.96 -15.69 -7.57
C VAL A 149 30.58 -16.98 -6.83
N ARG A 150 30.03 -16.88 -5.61
CA ARG A 150 29.58 -18.05 -4.84
C ARG A 150 28.35 -18.72 -5.45
N LEU A 151 27.41 -17.94 -5.97
CA LEU A 151 26.16 -18.45 -6.54
C LEU A 151 26.34 -19.01 -7.95
N ALA A 152 27.27 -18.47 -8.75
CA ALA A 152 27.66 -19.05 -10.04
C ALA A 152 28.12 -20.52 -9.88
N ASN A 153 28.77 -20.85 -8.75
CA ASN A 153 29.17 -22.22 -8.41
C ASN A 153 28.01 -23.12 -7.93
N SER A 154 26.79 -22.58 -7.81
CA SER A 154 25.62 -23.25 -7.22
C SER A 154 24.34 -23.11 -8.08
N SER A 155 24.45 -22.67 -9.34
CA SER A 155 23.33 -22.49 -10.29
C SER A 155 22.22 -21.52 -9.85
N GLY A 156 22.51 -20.55 -8.99
CA GLY A 156 21.53 -19.52 -8.57
C GLY A 156 21.75 -18.18 -9.28
N SER A 157 20.69 -17.38 -9.44
CA SER A 157 20.77 -15.97 -9.85
C SER A 157 20.73 -15.02 -8.65
N LEU A 158 21.24 -13.80 -8.81
CA LEU A 158 21.09 -12.70 -7.87
C LEU A 158 20.12 -11.69 -8.45
N GLU A 159 19.06 -11.39 -7.72
CA GLU A 159 18.27 -10.20 -8.02
C GLU A 159 18.99 -8.95 -7.49
N PRO A 160 18.86 -7.79 -8.18
CA PRO A 160 19.32 -6.52 -7.66
C PRO A 160 18.65 -6.14 -6.33
N MET A 161 19.36 -5.32 -5.55
CA MET A 161 18.76 -4.62 -4.40
C MET A 161 17.71 -3.64 -4.88
N LYS A 162 16.54 -3.63 -4.24
CA LYS A 162 15.38 -2.83 -4.64
C LYS A 162 15.10 -1.83 -3.52
N SER A 163 15.24 -0.53 -3.80
CA SER A 163 14.81 0.53 -2.89
C SER A 163 13.29 0.55 -2.83
N ARG A 164 12.75 -0.08 -1.78
CA ARG A 164 11.31 -0.15 -1.52
C ARG A 164 10.87 0.94 -0.56
N VAL A 165 9.84 1.68 -0.95
CA VAL A 165 9.21 2.71 -0.12
C VAL A 165 8.71 2.12 1.20
N SER A 166 8.05 0.97 1.16
CA SER A 166 7.55 0.21 2.31
C SER A 166 8.60 -0.14 3.37
N THR A 167 9.87 -0.25 2.96
CA THR A 167 10.97 -0.65 3.85
C THR A 167 11.72 0.53 4.45
N THR A 168 11.34 1.77 4.11
CA THR A 168 12.05 2.99 4.54
C THR A 168 12.33 3.00 6.04
N PHE A 169 11.35 2.67 6.87
CA PHE A 169 11.47 2.67 8.34
C PHE A 169 11.61 1.26 8.96
N PHE A 170 11.77 0.22 8.14
CA PHE A 170 11.99 -1.14 8.64
C PHE A 170 13.35 -1.25 9.32
N THR A 171 13.39 -1.59 10.61
CA THR A 171 14.65 -1.85 11.32
C THR A 171 14.90 -3.35 11.43
N PRO A 172 16.00 -3.88 10.86
CA PRO A 172 16.33 -5.30 10.94
C PRO A 172 16.63 -5.75 12.37
N SER A 173 16.48 -7.05 12.64
CA SER A 173 16.75 -7.60 13.97
C SER A 173 18.25 -7.70 14.25
N GLU A 174 18.73 -6.97 15.27
CA GLU A 174 20.11 -7.06 15.77
C GLU A 174 20.48 -8.46 16.31
N LYS A 175 19.48 -9.29 16.65
CA LYS A 175 19.69 -10.63 17.21
C LYS A 175 19.76 -11.72 16.15
N SER A 176 19.23 -11.47 14.95
CA SER A 176 19.20 -12.46 13.87
C SER A 176 20.55 -12.54 13.18
N ARG A 177 20.99 -13.78 12.88
CA ARG A 177 22.22 -14.06 12.11
C ARG A 177 21.93 -14.67 10.75
N ARG A 178 20.70 -14.54 10.26
CA ARG A 178 20.30 -15.06 8.94
C ARG A 178 20.94 -14.20 7.85
N LYS A 179 21.29 -14.81 6.71
CA LYS A 179 21.81 -14.11 5.53
C LYS A 179 20.85 -13.00 5.06
N GLU A 180 19.55 -13.26 5.07
CA GLU A 180 18.50 -12.28 4.76
C GLU A 180 18.59 -11.02 5.64
N THR A 181 18.92 -11.19 6.91
CA THR A 181 19.09 -10.06 7.84
C THR A 181 20.29 -9.20 7.45
N GLU A 182 21.35 -9.76 6.87
CA GLU A 182 22.50 -8.98 6.39
C GLU A 182 22.09 -8.07 5.21
N LEU A 183 21.35 -8.60 4.23
CA LEU A 183 20.77 -7.80 3.13
C LEU A 183 19.83 -6.69 3.66
N GLN A 184 18.98 -7.02 4.63
CA GLN A 184 18.11 -6.06 5.30
C GLN A 184 18.90 -4.93 5.98
N TRP A 185 20.07 -5.23 6.57
CA TRP A 185 20.95 -4.20 7.13
C TRP A 185 21.58 -3.32 6.05
N LEU A 186 21.96 -3.88 4.89
CA LEU A 186 22.48 -3.08 3.78
C LEU A 186 21.43 -2.07 3.29
N GLU A 187 20.19 -2.51 3.04
CA GLU A 187 19.05 -1.64 2.69
C GLU A 187 18.78 -0.58 3.76
N TRP A 188 18.68 -1.00 5.02
CA TRP A 188 18.41 -0.08 6.13
C TRP A 188 19.47 1.02 6.19
N GLN A 189 20.75 0.69 6.01
CA GLN A 189 21.82 1.69 6.00
C GLN A 189 21.68 2.67 4.84
N ALA A 190 21.39 2.20 3.63
CA ALA A 190 21.20 3.09 2.48
C ALA A 190 20.02 4.05 2.71
N HIS A 191 18.89 3.56 3.23
CA HIS A 191 17.73 4.37 3.61
C HIS A 191 18.07 5.46 4.63
N ARG A 192 18.97 5.17 5.58
CA ARG A 192 19.39 6.14 6.60
C ARG A 192 20.52 7.05 6.15
N LEU A 193 21.37 6.61 5.22
CA LEU A 193 22.52 7.37 4.71
C LEU A 193 22.13 8.38 3.64
N ALA A 194 21.25 8.02 2.70
CA ALA A 194 20.84 8.90 1.60
C ALA A 194 20.39 10.30 2.09
N PRO A 195 19.47 10.45 3.06
CA PRO A 195 19.09 11.78 3.55
C PRO A 195 20.22 12.49 4.31
N ARG A 196 21.18 11.76 4.90
CA ARG A 196 22.34 12.34 5.59
C ARG A 196 23.39 12.87 4.62
N VAL A 197 23.53 12.24 3.46
CA VAL A 197 24.38 12.73 2.36
C VAL A 197 23.72 13.93 1.70
N LEU A 198 22.41 13.87 1.43
CA LEU A 198 21.67 14.99 0.83
C LEU A 198 21.58 16.22 1.75
N MET A 199 21.57 16.00 3.07
CA MET A 199 21.54 17.05 4.10
C MET A 199 22.67 16.85 5.12
N PRO A 200 23.92 17.20 4.78
CA PRO A 200 25.09 16.93 5.62
C PRO A 200 24.95 17.63 6.97
N ARG A 201 25.29 16.94 8.07
CA ARG A 201 25.05 17.44 9.43
C ARG A 201 25.60 18.86 9.66
N PRO A 202 26.84 19.21 9.25
CA PRO A 202 27.39 20.55 9.51
C PRO A 202 26.60 21.65 8.82
N THR A 203 26.36 21.52 7.51
CA THR A 203 25.70 22.55 6.69
C THR A 203 24.19 22.59 6.91
N PHE A 204 23.54 21.45 7.12
CA PHE A 204 22.12 21.41 7.48
C PHE A 204 21.86 22.07 8.84
N THR A 205 22.65 21.73 9.86
CA THR A 205 22.52 22.32 11.20
C THR A 205 22.76 23.82 11.17
N LYS A 206 23.78 24.27 10.41
CA LYS A 206 24.06 25.69 10.19
C LYS A 206 22.86 26.41 9.55
N ALA A 207 22.38 25.93 8.40
CA ALA A 207 21.25 26.54 7.70
C ALA A 207 19.98 26.61 8.57
N ALA A 208 19.66 25.52 9.28
CA ALA A 208 18.49 25.49 10.16
C ALA A 208 18.59 26.50 11.29
N ASN A 209 19.77 26.62 11.93
CA ASN A 209 19.99 27.60 12.98
C ASN A 209 19.93 29.03 12.44
N ASP A 210 20.61 29.32 11.32
CA ASP A 210 20.62 30.64 10.69
C ASP A 210 19.20 31.14 10.37
N ILE A 211 18.34 30.27 9.84
CA ILE A 211 16.93 30.59 9.56
C ILE A 211 16.16 30.84 10.86
N LEU A 212 16.30 29.96 11.85
CA LEU A 212 15.63 30.07 13.16
C LEU A 212 16.04 31.35 13.91
N ASP A 213 17.31 31.75 13.81
CA ASP A 213 17.86 32.91 14.52
C ASP A 213 17.56 34.24 13.80
N SER A 214 17.38 34.22 12.47
CA SER A 214 17.13 35.43 11.67
C SER A 214 15.65 35.85 11.57
N SER A 215 14.72 34.97 11.98
CA SER A 215 13.28 35.15 11.71
C SER A 215 12.43 35.06 12.99
N PRO A 216 12.14 36.18 13.69
CA PRO A 216 11.42 36.16 14.97
C PRO A 216 9.97 35.66 14.89
N ASN A 217 9.34 35.75 13.71
CA ASN A 217 7.97 35.28 13.45
C ASN A 217 7.93 34.06 12.50
N LEU A 218 8.99 33.27 12.47
CA LEU A 218 9.09 32.08 11.63
C LEU A 218 8.02 31.04 12.01
N SER A 219 7.30 30.53 11.02
CA SER A 219 6.48 29.33 11.18
C SER A 219 7.31 28.09 10.92
N CYS A 220 6.97 26.99 11.60
CA CYS A 220 7.51 25.66 11.36
C CYS A 220 7.31 25.24 9.90
N GLY A 221 6.15 25.52 9.31
CA GLY A 221 5.90 25.28 7.89
C GLY A 221 6.88 26.01 6.96
N SER A 222 7.21 27.28 7.25
CA SER A 222 8.16 28.07 6.47
C SER A 222 9.61 27.62 6.66
N LEU A 223 10.01 27.23 7.88
CA LEU A 223 11.33 26.62 8.12
C LEU A 223 11.53 25.39 7.24
N LEU A 224 10.52 24.51 7.15
CA LEU A 224 10.58 23.32 6.32
C LEU A 224 10.68 23.65 4.83
N ASP A 225 9.89 24.62 4.34
CA ASP A 225 9.93 25.03 2.93
C ASP A 225 11.30 25.61 2.55
N GLN A 226 11.88 26.46 3.40
CA GLN A 226 13.19 27.05 3.16
C GLN A 226 14.29 25.98 3.13
N LEU A 227 14.32 25.07 4.11
CA LEU A 227 15.30 23.99 4.14
C LEU A 227 15.11 23.00 2.98
N ALA A 228 13.87 22.63 2.65
CA ALA A 228 13.57 21.77 1.52
C ALA A 228 14.04 22.39 0.19
N SER A 229 13.89 23.71 0.05
CA SER A 229 14.37 24.46 -1.10
C SER A 229 15.90 24.55 -1.16
N ILE A 230 16.59 24.73 -0.01
CA ILE A 230 18.06 24.83 0.03
C ILE A 230 18.73 23.52 -0.40
N PHE A 231 18.18 22.39 0.03
CA PHE A 231 18.78 21.07 -0.21
C PHE A 231 18.13 20.29 -1.37
N GLU A 232 17.05 20.81 -1.96
CA GLU A 232 16.22 20.16 -2.98
C GLU A 232 15.76 18.76 -2.55
N VAL A 233 15.15 18.68 -1.36
CA VAL A 233 14.65 17.44 -0.75
C VAL A 233 13.18 17.59 -0.37
N SER A 234 12.52 16.47 -0.03
CA SER A 234 11.13 16.52 0.43
C SER A 234 11.01 17.17 1.82
N ARG A 235 9.87 17.81 2.09
CA ARG A 235 9.53 18.35 3.42
C ARG A 235 9.62 17.26 4.50
N SER A 236 9.16 16.06 4.20
CA SER A 236 9.24 14.91 5.11
C SER A 236 10.69 14.58 5.49
N ALA A 237 11.62 14.57 4.52
CA ALA A 237 13.03 14.34 4.80
C ALA A 237 13.61 15.42 5.73
N VAL A 238 13.28 16.71 5.50
CA VAL A 238 13.68 17.82 6.38
C VAL A 238 13.14 17.63 7.80
N LYS A 239 11.86 17.23 7.95
CA LYS A 239 11.25 17.02 9.27
C LYS A 239 12.04 15.98 10.09
N TYR A 240 12.34 14.83 9.49
CA TYR A 240 13.16 13.81 10.15
C TYR A 240 14.57 14.34 10.45
N ARG A 241 15.19 15.02 9.49
CA ARG A 241 16.56 15.51 9.63
C ARG A 241 16.72 16.50 10.78
N LEU A 242 15.77 17.44 10.96
CA LEU A 242 15.75 18.37 12.10
C LEU A 242 15.75 17.64 13.45
N LEU A 243 15.03 16.51 13.57
CA LEU A 243 15.04 15.69 14.77
C LEU A 243 16.38 14.96 14.95
N GLU A 244 16.93 14.40 13.88
CA GLU A 244 18.20 13.66 13.88
C GLU A 244 19.40 14.54 14.28
N VAL A 245 19.42 15.81 13.87
CA VAL A 245 20.48 16.77 14.26
C VAL A 245 20.24 17.44 15.62
N GLY A 246 19.23 16.99 16.37
CA GLY A 246 18.99 17.43 17.75
C GLY A 246 18.28 18.78 17.89
N LEU A 247 17.61 19.28 16.85
CA LEU A 247 16.94 20.59 16.87
C LEU A 247 15.50 20.57 17.40
N LYS A 248 15.00 19.42 17.87
CA LYS A 248 13.63 19.26 18.40
C LYS A 248 13.24 20.35 19.41
N SER A 249 14.13 20.67 20.36
CA SER A 249 13.85 21.65 21.42
C SER A 249 13.73 23.10 20.90
N ARG A 250 14.33 23.41 19.75
CA ARG A 250 14.19 24.72 19.09
C ARG A 250 12.89 24.77 18.29
N ILE A 251 12.65 23.77 17.43
CA ILE A 251 11.48 23.76 16.55
C ILE A 251 10.16 23.60 17.32
N ALA A 252 10.17 22.94 18.48
CA ALA A 252 9.00 22.81 19.35
C ALA A 252 8.50 24.14 19.93
N LYS A 253 9.27 25.22 19.82
CA LYS A 253 8.88 26.58 20.24
C LYS A 253 8.15 27.36 19.14
N LEU A 254 8.12 26.85 17.91
CA LEU A 254 7.43 27.49 16.79
C LEU A 254 5.91 27.30 16.93
N ALA A 255 5.14 28.34 16.61
CA ALA A 255 3.70 28.42 16.94
C ALA A 255 2.85 27.29 16.33
N ASP A 256 3.21 26.81 15.14
CA ASP A 256 2.53 25.77 14.37
C ASP A 256 3.24 24.41 14.43
N TYR A 257 4.20 24.21 15.34
CA TYR A 257 4.95 22.94 15.46
C TYR A 257 4.02 21.72 15.60
N GLU A 258 3.06 21.78 16.52
CA GLU A 258 2.14 20.67 16.77
C GLU A 258 1.27 20.36 15.55
N LEU A 259 0.84 21.37 14.79
CA LEU A 259 0.08 21.17 13.54
C LEU A 259 0.94 20.45 12.49
N VAL A 260 2.18 20.92 12.29
CA VAL A 260 3.10 20.42 11.26
C VAL A 260 3.64 19.02 11.57
N TYR A 261 3.89 18.71 12.85
CA TYR A 261 4.45 17.41 13.27
C TYR A 261 3.39 16.40 13.71
N SER A 262 2.10 16.77 13.74
CA SER A 262 1.00 15.86 14.09
C SER A 262 0.95 14.59 13.23
N PHE A 263 1.35 14.70 11.96
CA PHE A 263 1.39 13.59 10.98
C PHE A 263 2.60 12.65 11.15
N MET A 264 3.60 13.03 11.95
CA MET A 264 4.78 12.18 12.23
C MET A 264 4.60 11.34 13.51
N GLY A 265 3.40 11.34 14.09
CA GLY A 265 3.11 10.69 15.36
C GLY A 265 3.33 9.17 15.30
N GLU A 266 4.50 8.72 15.75
CA GLU A 266 4.67 7.39 16.29
C GLU A 266 3.79 7.27 17.55
N GLY A 267 2.72 6.45 17.46
CA GLY A 267 2.12 5.84 18.64
C GLY A 267 0.78 6.36 19.16
N LYS A 268 -0.09 6.99 18.36
CA LYS A 268 -1.50 7.16 18.75
C LYS A 268 -2.46 6.73 17.62
N GLU A 269 -3.17 5.65 17.92
CA GLU A 269 -4.21 4.96 17.11
C GLU A 269 -3.76 4.42 15.75
N ASP A 270 -3.15 3.23 15.80
CA ASP A 270 -2.84 2.44 14.62
C ASP A 270 -4.08 1.60 14.22
N PHE A 271 -4.44 1.62 12.93
CA PHE A 271 -5.53 0.83 12.31
C PHE A 271 -6.95 1.40 12.54
N THR A 272 -7.16 2.68 12.23
CA THR A 272 -8.50 3.26 12.13
C THR A 272 -9.34 2.50 11.10
N THR A 273 -10.58 2.13 11.44
CA THR A 273 -11.52 1.53 10.47
C THR A 273 -12.09 2.56 9.52
N LEU A 274 -12.26 2.15 8.26
CA LEU A 274 -12.94 2.93 7.24
C LEU A 274 -14.36 2.43 7.01
N SER A 275 -15.25 3.32 6.58
CA SER A 275 -16.47 2.90 5.89
C SER A 275 -16.14 2.41 4.47
N TYR A 276 -17.05 1.66 3.83
CA TYR A 276 -16.89 1.30 2.42
C TYR A 276 -16.82 2.52 1.51
N GLN A 277 -17.55 3.59 1.85
CA GLN A 277 -17.53 4.84 1.09
C GLN A 277 -16.17 5.52 1.19
N ASP A 278 -15.62 5.63 2.40
CA ASP A 278 -14.28 6.20 2.61
C ASP A 278 -13.20 5.40 1.88
N ALA A 279 -13.29 4.07 1.94
CA ALA A 279 -12.37 3.19 1.23
C ALA A 279 -12.47 3.39 -0.30
N ALA A 280 -13.68 3.50 -0.85
CA ALA A 280 -13.89 3.73 -2.28
C ALA A 280 -13.37 5.11 -2.73
N VAL A 281 -13.62 6.16 -1.95
CA VAL A 281 -13.10 7.51 -2.21
C VAL A 281 -11.58 7.52 -2.15
N LEU A 282 -10.99 6.90 -1.12
CA LEU A 282 -9.55 6.82 -0.96
C LEU A 282 -8.89 6.08 -2.15
N LEU A 283 -9.45 4.96 -2.59
CA LEU A 283 -8.94 4.25 -3.79
C LEU A 283 -9.13 5.06 -5.08
N SER A 284 -10.20 5.84 -5.18
CA SER A 284 -10.46 6.65 -6.38
C SER A 284 -9.49 7.83 -6.48
N GLY A 285 -9.19 8.48 -5.34
CA GLY A 285 -8.27 9.61 -5.25
C GLY A 285 -6.79 9.24 -5.33
N HIS A 286 -6.43 7.98 -5.01
CA HIS A 286 -5.04 7.54 -4.93
C HIS A 286 -4.75 6.37 -5.86
N PRO A 287 -4.35 6.62 -7.13
CA PRO A 287 -4.08 5.56 -8.12
C PRO A 287 -3.06 4.52 -7.64
N ARG A 288 -2.04 4.94 -6.89
CA ARG A 288 -1.00 4.04 -6.37
C ARG A 288 -1.55 3.06 -5.32
N LEU A 289 -2.33 3.55 -4.35
CA LEU A 289 -3.03 2.68 -3.40
C LEU A 289 -4.02 1.73 -4.10
N ARG A 290 -4.74 2.24 -5.11
CA ARG A 290 -5.64 1.41 -5.92
C ARG A 290 -4.91 0.27 -6.61
N ARG A 291 -3.68 0.48 -7.09
CA ARG A 291 -2.87 -0.61 -7.66
C ARG A 291 -2.56 -1.69 -6.64
N TRP A 292 -2.31 -1.36 -5.38
CA TRP A 292 -2.08 -2.37 -4.33
C TRP A 292 -3.32 -3.27 -4.15
N VAL A 293 -4.52 -2.71 -4.25
CA VAL A 293 -5.76 -3.51 -4.19
C VAL A 293 -6.02 -4.28 -5.49
N GLN A 294 -5.77 -3.66 -6.65
CA GLN A 294 -5.97 -4.29 -7.96
C GLN A 294 -4.99 -5.44 -8.23
N ALA A 295 -3.74 -5.32 -7.77
CA ALA A 295 -2.73 -6.37 -7.81
C ALA A 295 -3.08 -7.54 -6.86
N GLY A 296 -4.05 -7.35 -5.97
CA GLY A 296 -4.47 -8.36 -5.01
C GLY A 296 -3.58 -8.44 -3.77
N ASP A 297 -2.67 -7.49 -3.54
CA ASP A 297 -1.82 -7.41 -2.34
C ASP A 297 -2.67 -7.24 -1.06
N TYR A 298 -3.72 -6.42 -1.19
CA TYR A 298 -4.67 -6.12 -0.13
C TYR A 298 -6.11 -6.26 -0.60
N ILE A 299 -6.99 -6.65 0.33
CA ILE A 299 -8.43 -6.69 0.15
C ILE A 299 -9.11 -5.91 1.28
N PHE A 300 -10.19 -5.18 0.95
CA PHE A 300 -10.95 -4.44 1.95
C PHE A 300 -11.97 -5.35 2.65
N VAL A 301 -11.80 -5.61 3.95
CA VAL A 301 -12.61 -6.54 4.74
C VAL A 301 -12.88 -5.96 6.12
N GLU A 302 -14.15 -5.89 6.50
CA GLU A 302 -14.61 -5.45 7.84
C GLU A 302 -14.01 -4.11 8.31
N GLY A 303 -13.84 -3.16 7.37
CA GLY A 303 -13.34 -1.81 7.66
C GLY A 303 -11.83 -1.63 7.54
N TYR A 304 -11.09 -2.67 7.11
CA TYR A 304 -9.63 -2.64 6.98
C TYR A 304 -9.18 -3.02 5.58
N PHE A 305 -8.09 -2.42 5.09
CA PHE A 305 -7.31 -3.01 4.01
C PHE A 305 -6.39 -4.09 4.60
N VAL A 306 -6.68 -5.35 4.31
CA VAL A 306 -6.04 -6.53 4.89
C VAL A 306 -5.16 -7.19 3.84
N LYS A 307 -3.95 -7.62 4.23
CA LYS A 307 -3.10 -8.43 3.35
C LYS A 307 -3.89 -9.65 2.88
N ASN A 308 -3.96 -9.83 1.57
CA ASN A 308 -4.74 -10.89 0.95
C ASN A 308 -4.05 -12.26 1.16
N SER A 309 -4.27 -12.84 2.33
CA SER A 309 -3.65 -14.09 2.74
C SER A 309 -4.64 -14.93 3.53
N THR A 310 -4.65 -16.23 3.24
CA THR A 310 -5.45 -17.23 3.98
C THR A 310 -5.11 -17.27 5.47
N ARG A 311 -3.98 -16.69 5.91
CA ARG A 311 -3.67 -16.50 7.33
C ARG A 311 -4.58 -15.49 8.01
N TYR A 312 -4.97 -14.43 7.30
CA TYR A 312 -5.67 -13.27 7.87
C TYR A 312 -7.12 -13.17 7.42
N VAL A 313 -7.44 -13.73 6.25
CA VAL A 313 -8.78 -13.66 5.66
C VAL A 313 -9.31 -15.08 5.44
N ARG A 314 -10.63 -15.24 5.57
CA ARG A 314 -11.38 -16.44 5.17
C ARG A 314 -12.61 -16.04 4.37
N ILE A 315 -13.12 -16.96 3.58
CA ILE A 315 -14.45 -16.84 2.98
C ILE A 315 -15.42 -17.58 3.92
N ASP A 316 -16.56 -16.95 4.25
CA ASP A 316 -17.63 -17.62 4.98
C ASP A 316 -18.52 -18.48 4.07
N ALA A 317 -19.44 -19.24 4.65
CA ALA A 317 -20.33 -20.12 3.89
C ALA A 317 -21.22 -19.38 2.87
N GLN A 318 -21.27 -18.04 2.94
CA GLN A 318 -22.03 -17.17 2.04
C GLN A 318 -21.13 -16.46 1.01
N GLY A 319 -19.89 -16.92 0.83
CA GLY A 319 -18.94 -16.37 -0.14
C GLY A 319 -18.36 -15.01 0.26
N THR A 320 -18.55 -14.55 1.50
CA THR A 320 -18.09 -13.23 1.94
C THR A 320 -16.74 -13.31 2.62
N TYR A 321 -15.82 -12.41 2.27
CA TYR A 321 -14.56 -12.29 2.99
C TYR A 321 -14.77 -11.81 4.43
N ARG A 322 -14.10 -12.49 5.37
CA ARG A 322 -14.15 -12.26 6.81
C ARG A 322 -12.75 -12.28 7.41
N LEU A 323 -12.53 -11.48 8.44
CA LEU A 323 -11.29 -11.52 9.20
C LEU A 323 -11.17 -12.83 9.99
N LYS A 324 -9.99 -13.45 9.95
CA LYS A 324 -9.60 -14.47 10.92
C LYS A 324 -9.13 -13.79 12.23
N PRO A 325 -9.29 -14.44 13.40
CA PRO A 325 -8.76 -13.92 14.67
C PRO A 325 -7.26 -13.60 14.63
N ALA A 326 -6.50 -14.30 13.78
CA ALA A 326 -5.06 -14.06 13.57
C ALA A 326 -4.75 -12.64 13.07
N ALA A 327 -5.65 -12.02 12.29
CA ALA A 327 -5.47 -10.66 11.81
C ALA A 327 -5.52 -9.65 12.96
N LYS A 328 -6.53 -9.76 13.83
CA LYS A 328 -6.69 -8.91 15.03
C LYS A 328 -5.60 -9.15 16.08
N LYS A 329 -5.04 -10.37 16.16
CA LYS A 329 -3.88 -10.68 17.04
C LYS A 329 -2.56 -10.12 16.54
N SER A 330 -2.45 -9.73 15.26
CA SER A 330 -1.23 -9.13 14.70
C SER A 330 -1.56 -8.05 13.67
N PRO A 331 -2.21 -6.93 14.08
CA PRO A 331 -2.70 -5.90 13.16
C PRO A 331 -1.61 -5.34 12.25
N ALA A 332 -0.43 -5.04 12.79
CA ALA A 332 0.71 -4.50 12.03
C ALA A 332 1.26 -5.44 10.94
N LYS A 333 0.93 -6.73 10.98
CA LYS A 333 1.30 -7.69 9.92
C LYS A 333 0.14 -7.98 8.97
N ALA A 334 -1.08 -7.63 9.36
CA ALA A 334 -2.30 -8.04 8.69
C ALA A 334 -2.96 -6.87 7.94
N PHE A 335 -2.85 -5.64 8.43
CA PHE A 335 -3.60 -4.49 7.94
C PHE A 335 -2.65 -3.39 7.45
N LEU A 336 -3.10 -2.61 6.46
CA LEU A 336 -2.52 -1.29 6.24
C LEU A 336 -2.76 -0.44 7.48
N ARG A 337 -1.71 0.26 7.92
CA ARG A 337 -1.74 1.22 9.01
C ARG A 337 -2.45 2.48 8.53
N ILE A 338 -3.71 2.61 8.94
CA ILE A 338 -4.56 3.77 8.71
C ILE A 338 -4.59 4.61 9.97
N GLN A 339 -4.28 5.90 9.84
CA GLN A 339 -4.28 6.86 10.94
C GLN A 339 -5.33 7.93 10.70
N SER A 340 -5.86 8.49 11.78
CA SER A 340 -6.84 9.58 11.74
C SER A 340 -6.35 10.71 12.62
N VAL A 341 -6.28 11.92 12.07
CA VAL A 341 -5.93 13.13 12.81
C VAL A 341 -7.02 14.18 12.63
N VAL A 342 -7.33 14.90 13.69
CA VAL A 342 -8.18 16.08 13.64
C VAL A 342 -7.27 17.29 13.71
N THR A 343 -7.32 18.15 12.70
CA THR A 343 -6.48 19.34 12.58
C THR A 343 -7.25 20.50 11.98
N LYS A 344 -6.72 21.71 12.13
CA LYS A 344 -7.18 22.90 11.42
C LYS A 344 -6.37 23.09 10.14
N ASP A 345 -6.92 23.86 9.21
CA ASP A 345 -6.19 24.27 8.00
C ASP A 345 -4.96 25.10 8.36
N TYR A 346 -3.83 24.76 7.73
CA TYR A 346 -2.62 25.57 7.73
C TYR A 346 -2.00 25.60 6.34
N VAL A 347 -1.21 26.63 6.05
CA VAL A 347 -0.67 26.95 4.71
C VAL A 347 0.14 25.80 4.09
N GLY A 348 0.73 24.92 4.90
CA GLY A 348 1.56 23.81 4.45
C GLY A 348 0.88 22.43 4.49
N LEU A 349 -0.43 22.36 4.73
CA LEU A 349 -1.14 21.10 4.92
C LEU A 349 -1.13 20.25 3.64
N ASP A 350 -1.54 20.80 2.50
CA ASP A 350 -1.59 20.07 1.23
C ASP A 350 -0.23 19.46 0.87
N LYS A 351 0.84 20.24 1.04
CA LYS A 351 2.23 19.79 0.83
C LYS A 351 2.65 18.62 1.73
N ASP A 352 2.14 18.58 2.96
CA ASP A 352 2.42 17.50 3.90
C ASP A 352 1.59 16.24 3.59
N LEU A 353 0.48 16.40 2.85
CA LEU A 353 -0.40 15.32 2.40
C LEU A 353 -0.01 14.72 1.04
N ASP A 354 0.77 15.42 0.21
CA ASP A 354 1.16 15.00 -1.16
C ASP A 354 1.75 13.59 -1.22
N SER A 355 2.52 13.19 -0.21
CA SER A 355 3.17 11.86 -0.14
C SER A 355 2.31 10.77 0.50
N LEU A 356 1.14 11.13 1.05
CA LEU A 356 0.27 10.25 1.82
C LEU A 356 -0.98 9.90 1.02
N PHE A 357 -1.46 8.66 1.16
CA PHE A 357 -2.81 8.35 0.70
C PHE A 357 -3.79 8.87 1.74
N HIS A 358 -4.56 9.90 1.42
CA HIS A 358 -5.40 10.59 2.40
C HIS A 358 -6.81 10.89 1.90
N LEU A 359 -7.73 11.09 2.84
CA LEU A 359 -9.08 11.57 2.61
C LEU A 359 -9.45 12.59 3.69
N GLU A 360 -10.22 13.61 3.28
CA GLU A 360 -10.60 14.73 4.16
C GLU A 360 -12.10 14.74 4.44
N HIS A 361 -12.45 14.86 5.72
CA HIS A 361 -13.80 15.12 6.19
C HIS A 361 -13.85 16.48 6.89
N ARG A 362 -14.61 17.43 6.36
CA ARG A 362 -14.82 18.73 7.02
C ARG A 362 -15.86 18.60 8.13
N GLN A 363 -15.52 19.06 9.33
CA GLN A 363 -16.40 19.15 10.49
C GLN A 363 -16.36 20.58 11.06
N GLY A 364 -17.07 21.50 10.40
CA GLY A 364 -17.04 22.92 10.77
C GLY A 364 -15.69 23.57 10.44
N VAL A 365 -15.02 24.14 11.44
CA VAL A 365 -13.67 24.72 11.33
C VAL A 365 -12.55 23.68 11.43
N ASP A 366 -12.85 22.48 11.92
CA ASP A 366 -11.88 21.40 12.02
C ASP A 366 -12.01 20.45 10.82
N LYS A 367 -10.90 19.80 10.47
CA LYS A 367 -10.83 18.76 9.46
C LYS A 367 -10.36 17.47 10.10
N ARG A 368 -11.07 16.38 9.81
CA ARG A 368 -10.59 15.03 10.08
C ARG A 368 -9.91 14.51 8.83
N ILE A 369 -8.62 14.21 8.93
CA ILE A 369 -7.80 13.63 7.87
C ILE A 369 -7.56 12.18 8.24
N ILE A 370 -7.97 11.27 7.36
CA ILE A 370 -7.61 9.86 7.46
C ILE A 370 -6.55 9.58 6.41
N TYR A 371 -5.43 8.99 6.80
CA TYR A 371 -4.29 8.79 5.91
C TYR A 371 -3.59 7.44 6.12
N ILE A 372 -2.88 7.02 5.07
CA ILE A 372 -1.99 5.87 4.99
C ILE A 372 -0.66 6.41 4.50
N ASP A 373 0.36 6.32 5.34
CA ASP A 373 1.74 6.64 4.93
C ASP A 373 2.35 5.40 4.27
N PRO A 374 2.68 5.43 2.96
CA PRO A 374 3.26 4.30 2.25
C PRO A 374 4.59 3.80 2.86
N THR A 375 5.35 4.69 3.50
CA THR A 375 6.66 4.38 4.09
C THR A 375 6.59 3.56 5.38
N HIS A 376 5.39 3.48 5.97
CA HIS A 376 5.09 2.73 7.19
C HIS A 376 4.24 1.47 6.93
N GLN A 377 4.08 1.05 5.67
CA GLN A 377 3.31 -0.15 5.31
C GLN A 377 4.24 -1.32 5.03
N ALA A 378 3.87 -2.50 5.51
CA ALA A 378 4.57 -3.73 5.11
C ALA A 378 3.97 -4.24 3.79
N THR A 379 4.65 -4.06 2.67
CA THR A 379 4.19 -4.63 1.39
C THR A 379 4.40 -6.14 1.36
N PRO A 380 3.58 -6.90 0.62
CA PRO A 380 3.91 -8.29 0.29
C PRO A 380 5.23 -8.32 -0.49
N ASP A 381 6.13 -9.22 -0.11
CA ASP A 381 7.30 -9.52 -0.94
C ASP A 381 6.82 -9.94 -2.34
N ASP A 382 7.45 -9.40 -3.40
CA ASP A 382 7.26 -9.82 -4.80
C ASP A 382 7.54 -11.34 -5.03
N ASN A 383 7.93 -12.09 -4.00
CA ASN A 383 8.22 -13.52 -4.04
C ASN A 383 7.10 -14.41 -3.44
N ASP A 384 5.90 -13.87 -3.20
CA ASP A 384 4.76 -14.65 -2.67
C ASP A 384 3.75 -15.12 -3.75
N ASP A 385 4.16 -15.16 -5.01
CA ASP A 385 3.35 -15.60 -6.15
C ASP A 385 2.70 -16.98 -5.92
N GLN A 386 3.43 -17.90 -5.30
CA GLN A 386 2.91 -19.24 -4.98
C GLN A 386 1.72 -19.22 -3.99
N LYS A 387 1.62 -18.22 -3.11
CA LYS A 387 0.46 -18.08 -2.22
C LYS A 387 -0.71 -17.37 -2.88
N VAL A 388 -0.46 -16.47 -3.83
CA VAL A 388 -1.51 -15.81 -4.61
C VAL A 388 -2.19 -16.81 -5.54
N PHE A 389 -1.43 -17.66 -6.25
CA PHE A 389 -2.00 -18.72 -7.08
C PHE A 389 -2.72 -19.80 -6.27
N ALA A 390 -2.19 -20.22 -5.11
CA ALA A 390 -2.88 -21.18 -4.25
C ALA A 390 -4.17 -20.62 -3.64
N SER A 391 -4.20 -19.32 -3.33
CA SER A 391 -5.41 -18.65 -2.84
C SER A 391 -6.43 -18.44 -3.96
N ALA A 392 -5.98 -18.08 -5.16
CA ALA A 392 -6.82 -17.98 -6.35
C ALA A 392 -7.43 -19.34 -6.71
N ALA A 393 -6.62 -20.41 -6.72
CA ALA A 393 -7.07 -21.78 -6.94
C ALA A 393 -8.12 -22.22 -5.90
N GLY A 394 -7.87 -22.01 -4.60
CA GLY A 394 -8.87 -22.34 -3.57
C GLY A 394 -10.14 -21.51 -3.65
N THR A 395 -10.06 -20.27 -4.14
CA THR A 395 -11.23 -19.42 -4.40
C THR A 395 -12.01 -19.92 -5.61
N MET A 396 -11.30 -20.31 -6.67
CA MET A 396 -11.88 -20.91 -7.88
C MET A 396 -12.60 -22.22 -7.55
N ASP A 397 -12.01 -23.08 -6.73
CA ASP A 397 -12.65 -24.34 -6.29
C ASP A 397 -13.98 -24.06 -5.57
N SER A 398 -13.99 -23.09 -4.64
CA SER A 398 -15.23 -22.71 -3.95
C SER A 398 -16.28 -22.09 -4.88
N ILE A 399 -15.87 -21.31 -5.89
CA ILE A 399 -16.77 -20.73 -6.88
C ILE A 399 -17.35 -21.84 -7.77
N LEU A 400 -16.52 -22.80 -8.19
CA LEU A 400 -16.94 -23.94 -9.00
C LEU A 400 -17.92 -24.83 -8.22
N GLU A 401 -17.67 -25.07 -6.94
CA GLU A 401 -18.61 -25.81 -6.07
C GLU A 401 -19.94 -25.07 -5.90
N ASP A 402 -19.93 -23.75 -5.69
CA ASP A 402 -21.16 -22.94 -5.59
C ASP A 402 -21.95 -22.96 -6.91
N ALA A 403 -21.28 -22.76 -8.04
CA ALA A 403 -21.88 -22.79 -9.36
C ALA A 403 -22.53 -24.15 -9.67
N ALA A 404 -21.85 -25.26 -9.35
CA ALA A 404 -22.39 -26.60 -9.52
C ALA A 404 -23.65 -26.84 -8.66
N ARG A 405 -23.64 -26.38 -7.41
CA ARG A 405 -24.82 -26.46 -6.53
C ARG A 405 -25.97 -25.60 -6.99
N LEU A 406 -25.70 -24.39 -7.47
CA LEU A 406 -26.72 -23.53 -8.06
C LEU A 406 -27.33 -24.19 -9.31
N GLU A 407 -26.50 -24.77 -10.18
CA GLU A 407 -26.93 -25.50 -11.37
C GLU A 407 -27.84 -26.68 -11.02
N ASP A 408 -27.50 -27.49 -10.02
CA ASP A 408 -28.36 -28.58 -9.53
C ASP A 408 -29.74 -28.06 -9.11
N ILE A 409 -29.79 -26.91 -8.43
CA ILE A 409 -31.05 -26.35 -7.92
C ILE A 409 -31.89 -25.75 -9.05
N VAL A 410 -31.31 -24.91 -9.89
CA VAL A 410 -32.05 -24.20 -10.97
C VAL A 410 -32.34 -25.11 -12.17
N GLY A 411 -31.54 -26.16 -12.36
CA GLY A 411 -31.67 -27.13 -13.45
C GLY A 411 -32.69 -28.25 -13.20
N ASP A 412 -33.17 -28.42 -11.98
CA ASP A 412 -34.18 -29.43 -11.64
C ASP A 412 -35.50 -29.18 -12.40
N ARG A 413 -35.84 -30.09 -13.33
CA ARG A 413 -37.02 -29.97 -14.20
C ARG A 413 -38.34 -30.31 -13.49
N HIS A 414 -38.29 -30.92 -12.31
CA HIS A 414 -39.48 -31.36 -11.59
C HIS A 414 -39.98 -30.32 -10.58
N SER A 415 -39.16 -29.33 -10.22
CA SER A 415 -39.56 -28.26 -9.31
C SER A 415 -40.29 -27.10 -9.99
N SER A 416 -41.33 -26.61 -9.34
CA SER A 416 -41.99 -25.34 -9.70
C SER A 416 -41.05 -24.14 -9.51
N LEU A 417 -41.42 -22.97 -10.02
CA LEU A 417 -40.68 -21.72 -9.78
C LEU A 417 -40.53 -21.43 -8.27
N CYS A 418 -41.61 -21.52 -7.50
CA CYS A 418 -41.56 -21.28 -6.06
C CYS A 418 -40.77 -22.35 -5.30
N GLN A 419 -40.85 -23.62 -5.72
CA GLN A 419 -40.04 -24.70 -5.14
C GLN A 419 -38.54 -24.47 -5.41
N THR A 420 -38.20 -24.02 -6.62
CA THR A 420 -36.81 -23.66 -6.99
C THR A 420 -36.30 -22.52 -6.11
N ILE A 421 -37.07 -21.44 -5.98
CA ILE A 421 -36.71 -20.30 -5.12
C ILE A 421 -36.63 -20.73 -3.64
N THR A 422 -37.51 -21.63 -3.19
CA THR A 422 -37.47 -22.20 -1.83
C THR A 422 -36.19 -22.99 -1.59
N ASN A 423 -35.73 -23.77 -2.56
CA ASN A 423 -34.47 -24.50 -2.48
C ASN A 423 -33.27 -23.56 -2.48
N LEU A 424 -33.29 -22.50 -3.30
CA LEU A 424 -32.26 -21.46 -3.28
C LEU A 424 -32.22 -20.72 -1.92
N LEU A 425 -33.38 -20.39 -1.34
CA LEU A 425 -33.46 -19.78 -0.01
C LEU A 425 -32.85 -20.69 1.07
N LYS A 426 -33.14 -21.99 1.03
CA LYS A 426 -32.55 -22.98 1.94
C LYS A 426 -31.04 -23.06 1.76
N TYR A 427 -30.56 -23.12 0.51
CA TYR A 427 -29.14 -23.18 0.19
C TYR A 427 -28.38 -21.93 0.66
N ARG A 428 -29.01 -20.75 0.53
CA ARG A 428 -28.47 -19.47 1.03
C ARG A 428 -28.77 -19.19 2.51
N GLU A 429 -29.31 -20.18 3.22
CA GLU A 429 -29.66 -20.15 4.65
C GLU A 429 -30.63 -19.02 5.05
N ILE A 430 -31.49 -18.57 4.14
CA ILE A 430 -32.51 -17.56 4.42
C ILE A 430 -33.77 -18.26 4.96
N ARG A 431 -33.92 -18.24 6.28
CA ARG A 431 -35.00 -18.98 6.99
C ARG A 431 -36.19 -18.12 7.41
N TYR A 432 -36.04 -16.80 7.44
CA TYR A 432 -37.02 -15.89 8.04
C TYR A 432 -37.46 -14.78 7.06
N PRO A 433 -38.74 -14.36 7.08
CA PRO A 433 -39.26 -13.28 6.23
C PRO A 433 -38.48 -11.98 6.35
N ARG A 434 -38.07 -11.60 7.57
CA ARG A 434 -37.30 -10.37 7.80
C ARG A 434 -35.97 -10.36 7.04
N THR A 435 -35.20 -11.45 7.14
CA THR A 435 -33.91 -11.58 6.42
C THR A 435 -34.12 -11.61 4.91
N PHE A 436 -35.21 -12.23 4.45
CA PHE A 436 -35.61 -12.20 3.05
C PHE A 436 -35.85 -10.76 2.56
N THR A 437 -36.62 -9.98 3.32
CA THR A 437 -36.92 -8.58 2.99
C THR A 437 -35.68 -7.70 3.02
N GLU A 438 -34.83 -7.84 4.04
CA GLU A 438 -33.56 -7.11 4.14
C GLU A 438 -32.64 -7.38 2.95
N ARG A 439 -32.57 -8.63 2.46
CA ARG A 439 -31.68 -8.99 1.34
C ARG A 439 -32.24 -8.69 -0.04
N THR A 440 -33.55 -8.84 -0.23
CA THR A 440 -34.20 -8.75 -1.55
C THR A 440 -34.93 -7.43 -1.78
N GLY A 441 -35.20 -6.66 -0.73
CA GLY A 441 -36.09 -5.50 -0.78
C GLY A 441 -37.55 -5.86 -1.06
N LEU A 442 -37.93 -7.15 -1.03
CA LEU A 442 -39.29 -7.62 -1.30
C LEU A 442 -40.10 -7.75 0.00
N TYR A 443 -41.42 -7.59 -0.07
CA TYR A 443 -42.29 -7.62 1.13
C TYR A 443 -42.37 -9.00 1.81
N ASP A 444 -42.46 -9.03 3.14
CA ASP A 444 -42.48 -10.26 3.98
C ASP A 444 -43.50 -11.31 3.52
N ALA A 445 -44.71 -10.89 3.14
CA ALA A 445 -45.76 -11.83 2.73
C ALA A 445 -45.40 -12.62 1.47
N LEU A 446 -44.49 -12.12 0.62
CA LEU A 446 -44.02 -12.86 -0.55
C LEU A 446 -43.23 -14.10 -0.13
N PHE A 447 -42.42 -14.01 0.92
CA PHE A 447 -41.67 -15.15 1.45
C PHE A 447 -42.59 -16.33 1.76
N ASN A 448 -43.67 -16.09 2.51
CA ASN A 448 -44.62 -17.16 2.87
C ASN A 448 -45.38 -17.70 1.65
N LYS A 449 -45.72 -16.84 0.69
CA LYS A 449 -46.37 -17.31 -0.55
C LYS A 449 -45.45 -18.18 -1.40
N ILE A 450 -44.15 -17.89 -1.43
CA ILE A 450 -43.14 -18.73 -2.09
C ILE A 450 -43.03 -20.09 -1.39
N GLN A 451 -42.91 -20.11 -0.06
CA GLN A 451 -42.81 -21.36 0.70
C GLN A 451 -44.04 -22.27 0.52
N ASN A 452 -45.22 -21.68 0.32
CA ASN A 452 -46.49 -22.39 0.11
C ASN A 452 -46.82 -22.64 -1.37
N ASP A 453 -45.88 -22.43 -2.30
CA ASP A 453 -46.07 -22.63 -3.75
C ASP A 453 -47.28 -21.85 -4.34
N ALA A 454 -47.59 -20.69 -3.75
CA ALA A 454 -48.80 -19.92 -4.03
C ALA A 454 -48.62 -18.80 -5.07
N VAL A 455 -47.45 -18.70 -5.72
CA VAL A 455 -47.12 -17.66 -6.71
C VAL A 455 -46.53 -18.30 -7.98
N PRO A 456 -47.37 -18.81 -8.89
CA PRO A 456 -46.89 -19.58 -10.05
C PRO A 456 -46.09 -18.73 -11.05
N THR A 457 -46.23 -17.40 -11.02
CA THR A 457 -45.56 -16.47 -11.93
C THR A 457 -45.03 -15.25 -11.19
N MET A 458 -43.84 -14.76 -11.57
CA MET A 458 -43.25 -13.53 -11.04
C MET A 458 -42.75 -12.63 -12.18
N LYS A 459 -42.76 -11.32 -11.95
CA LYS A 459 -42.22 -10.36 -12.92
C LYS A 459 -40.68 -10.40 -12.92
N ARG A 460 -40.10 -9.94 -14.02
CA ARG A 460 -38.64 -9.87 -14.22
C ARG A 460 -37.94 -9.14 -13.07
N GLU A 461 -38.45 -7.99 -12.65
CA GLU A 461 -37.86 -7.16 -11.60
C GLU A 461 -37.89 -7.87 -10.24
N THR A 462 -38.96 -8.62 -9.97
CA THR A 462 -39.09 -9.43 -8.76
C THR A 462 -38.07 -10.56 -8.73
N LEU A 463 -37.90 -11.27 -9.85
CA LEU A 463 -36.91 -12.35 -9.96
C LEU A 463 -35.47 -11.81 -9.94
N MET A 464 -35.23 -10.62 -10.47
CA MET A 464 -33.92 -9.97 -10.41
C MET A 464 -33.59 -9.55 -8.96
N ALA A 465 -34.56 -8.98 -8.24
CA ALA A 465 -34.41 -8.67 -6.82
C ALA A 465 -34.14 -9.92 -5.97
N LEU A 466 -34.81 -11.03 -6.29
CA LEU A 466 -34.52 -12.34 -5.70
C LEU A 466 -33.12 -12.82 -6.04
N ALA A 467 -32.70 -12.74 -7.31
CA ALA A 467 -31.39 -13.18 -7.75
C ALA A 467 -30.26 -12.41 -7.06
N ILE A 468 -30.39 -11.09 -6.93
CA ILE A 468 -29.44 -10.23 -6.22
C ILE A 468 -29.43 -10.55 -4.72
N GLY A 469 -30.61 -10.61 -4.08
CA GLY A 469 -30.70 -10.91 -2.65
C GLY A 469 -30.25 -12.33 -2.26
N LEU A 470 -30.33 -13.27 -3.20
CA LEU A 470 -29.83 -14.64 -3.09
C LEU A 470 -28.38 -14.78 -3.56
N ARG A 471 -27.76 -13.72 -4.08
CA ARG A 471 -26.40 -13.73 -4.64
C ARG A 471 -26.22 -14.85 -5.67
N LEU A 472 -27.11 -14.88 -6.66
CA LEU A 472 -26.98 -15.77 -7.80
C LEU A 472 -25.99 -15.18 -8.80
N ASP A 473 -25.24 -16.04 -9.48
CA ASP A 473 -24.46 -15.62 -10.64
C ASP A 473 -25.36 -15.37 -11.87
N ALA A 474 -24.78 -14.87 -12.95
CA ALA A 474 -25.53 -14.58 -14.18
C ALA A 474 -26.15 -15.84 -14.82
N TYR A 475 -25.52 -17.01 -14.69
CA TYR A 475 -26.01 -18.26 -15.25
C TYR A 475 -27.25 -18.75 -14.50
N ALA A 476 -27.15 -18.91 -13.17
CA ALA A 476 -28.23 -19.32 -12.29
C ALA A 476 -29.40 -18.32 -12.36
N THR A 477 -29.11 -17.02 -12.46
CA THR A 477 -30.13 -15.99 -12.69
C THR A 477 -30.86 -16.21 -14.01
N THR A 478 -30.13 -16.47 -15.10
CA THR A 478 -30.74 -16.72 -16.41
C THR A 478 -31.62 -17.98 -16.37
N LYS A 479 -31.14 -19.07 -15.74
CA LYS A 479 -31.93 -20.30 -15.58
C LYS A 479 -33.18 -20.12 -14.72
N LEU A 480 -33.09 -19.35 -13.63
CA LEU A 480 -34.24 -18.99 -12.82
C LEU A 480 -35.29 -18.20 -13.64
N MET A 481 -34.85 -17.28 -14.48
CA MET A 481 -35.72 -16.50 -15.38
C MET A 481 -36.38 -17.38 -16.45
N GLU A 482 -35.62 -18.31 -17.06
CA GLU A 482 -36.14 -19.28 -18.03
C GLU A 482 -37.25 -20.15 -17.43
N LYS A 483 -37.11 -20.56 -16.15
CA LYS A 483 -38.17 -21.27 -15.41
C LYS A 483 -39.47 -20.46 -15.29
N ALA A 484 -39.39 -19.14 -15.28
CA ALA A 484 -40.53 -18.24 -15.31
C ALA A 484 -40.96 -17.85 -16.74
N GLN A 485 -40.41 -18.49 -17.78
CA GLN A 485 -40.63 -18.16 -19.19
C GLN A 485 -40.18 -16.73 -19.56
N ILE A 486 -39.14 -16.22 -18.88
CA ILE A 486 -38.55 -14.92 -19.14
C ILE A 486 -37.16 -15.12 -19.74
N HIS A 487 -36.95 -14.62 -20.95
CA HIS A 487 -35.65 -14.61 -21.61
C HIS A 487 -34.99 -13.23 -21.48
N LEU A 488 -33.81 -13.19 -20.86
CA LEU A 488 -33.02 -11.97 -20.72
C LEU A 488 -32.26 -11.67 -22.02
N ASN A 489 -32.35 -10.44 -22.51
CA ASN A 489 -31.66 -10.02 -23.74
C ASN A 489 -30.40 -9.21 -23.42
N ARG A 490 -29.22 -9.81 -23.63
CA ARG A 490 -27.92 -9.17 -23.40
C ARG A 490 -27.68 -7.89 -24.21
N ALA A 491 -28.42 -7.66 -25.29
CA ALA A 491 -28.27 -6.47 -26.13
C ALA A 491 -29.23 -5.32 -25.76
N MET A 492 -30.21 -5.55 -24.88
CA MET A 492 -31.23 -4.54 -24.56
C MET A 492 -31.24 -4.17 -23.09
N ARG A 493 -31.63 -2.93 -22.78
CA ARG A 493 -31.88 -2.50 -21.40
C ARG A 493 -33.31 -2.90 -20.99
N PRO A 494 -33.56 -3.25 -19.71
CA PRO A 494 -32.61 -3.22 -18.59
C PRO A 494 -31.70 -4.47 -18.48
N ASP A 495 -31.99 -5.55 -19.22
CA ASP A 495 -31.37 -6.87 -19.06
C ASP A 495 -29.84 -6.88 -19.21
N SER A 496 -29.31 -6.13 -20.18
CA SER A 496 -27.89 -5.91 -20.37
C SER A 496 -27.20 -5.33 -19.13
N VAL A 497 -27.84 -4.35 -18.47
CA VAL A 497 -27.32 -3.74 -17.23
C VAL A 497 -27.42 -4.72 -16.08
N TYR A 498 -28.51 -5.47 -15.95
CA TYR A 498 -28.64 -6.50 -14.92
C TYR A 498 -27.57 -7.59 -15.03
N LEU A 499 -27.36 -8.12 -16.23
CA LEU A 499 -26.36 -9.18 -16.45
C LEU A 499 -24.94 -8.67 -16.25
N LEU A 500 -24.60 -7.49 -16.79
CA LEU A 500 -23.29 -6.88 -16.56
C LEU A 500 -23.05 -6.54 -15.09
N MET A 501 -24.09 -6.12 -14.37
CA MET A 501 -24.00 -5.86 -12.94
C MET A 501 -23.68 -7.13 -12.15
N LEU A 502 -24.35 -8.24 -12.44
CA LEU A 502 -24.07 -9.53 -11.79
C LEU A 502 -22.69 -10.09 -12.14
N GLU A 503 -22.22 -9.88 -13.39
CA GLU A 503 -20.91 -10.33 -13.85
C GLU A 503 -19.76 -9.50 -13.27
N ARG A 504 -19.93 -8.18 -13.17
CA ARG A 504 -18.86 -7.27 -12.70
C ARG A 504 -18.84 -7.09 -11.19
N PHE A 505 -19.98 -7.25 -10.53
CA PHE A 505 -20.12 -7.09 -9.08
C PHE A 505 -20.81 -8.32 -8.46
N PRO A 506 -20.17 -9.50 -8.46
CA PRO A 506 -20.71 -10.68 -7.81
C PRO A 506 -21.01 -10.42 -6.33
N GLY A 507 -22.23 -10.77 -5.88
CA GLY A 507 -22.63 -10.61 -4.49
C GLY A 507 -23.05 -9.19 -4.06
N ILE A 508 -23.22 -8.27 -5.02
CA ILE A 508 -23.74 -6.92 -4.79
C ILE A 508 -25.02 -6.93 -3.94
N SER A 509 -25.14 -6.02 -2.98
CA SER A 509 -26.37 -5.89 -2.19
C SER A 509 -27.49 -5.22 -2.99
N ILE A 510 -28.75 -5.46 -2.59
CA ILE A 510 -29.90 -4.82 -3.24
C ILE A 510 -29.84 -3.28 -3.18
N HIS A 511 -29.25 -2.73 -2.11
CA HIS A 511 -29.07 -1.29 -1.95
C HIS A 511 -28.06 -0.73 -2.95
N GLU A 512 -26.89 -1.37 -3.09
CA GLU A 512 -25.86 -0.95 -4.04
C GLU A 512 -26.31 -1.15 -5.49
N ALA A 513 -27.00 -2.27 -5.78
CA ALA A 513 -27.59 -2.52 -7.07
C ALA A 513 -28.58 -1.41 -7.45
N ASN A 514 -29.44 -0.99 -6.52
CA ASN A 514 -30.35 0.13 -6.74
C ASN A 514 -29.64 1.46 -6.99
N GLY A 515 -28.51 1.73 -6.33
CA GLY A 515 -27.67 2.90 -6.63
C GLY A 515 -27.12 2.87 -8.07
N ILE A 516 -26.69 1.70 -8.56
CA ILE A 516 -26.26 1.53 -9.96
C ILE A 516 -27.43 1.75 -10.93
N LEU A 517 -28.59 1.17 -10.64
CA LEU A 517 -29.78 1.30 -11.48
C LEU A 517 -30.26 2.75 -11.57
N GLU A 518 -30.28 3.46 -10.44
CA GLU A 518 -30.60 4.89 -10.39
C GLU A 518 -29.66 5.72 -11.25
N ALA A 519 -28.34 5.48 -11.14
CA ALA A 519 -27.34 6.15 -11.97
C ALA A 519 -27.49 5.86 -13.48
N HIS A 520 -28.07 4.71 -13.83
CA HIS A 520 -28.42 4.36 -15.21
C HIS A 520 -29.83 4.81 -15.64
N GLY A 521 -30.59 5.48 -14.77
CA GLY A 521 -31.96 5.92 -15.03
C GLY A 521 -32.97 4.77 -15.13
N LEU A 522 -32.71 3.65 -14.44
CA LEU A 522 -33.56 2.46 -14.44
C LEU A 522 -34.41 2.39 -13.15
N ASP A 523 -35.53 1.67 -13.24
CA ASP A 523 -36.38 1.40 -12.08
C ASP A 523 -35.63 0.62 -11.00
N LEU A 524 -35.83 1.05 -9.75
CA LEU A 524 -35.28 0.38 -8.57
C LEU A 524 -35.95 -0.99 -8.37
N LEU A 525 -35.16 -1.95 -7.92
CA LEU A 525 -35.57 -3.29 -7.54
C LEU A 525 -36.09 -3.34 -6.10
N GLY A 526 -37.01 -4.26 -5.85
CA GLY A 526 -37.70 -4.41 -4.56
C GLY A 526 -39.16 -3.98 -4.62
N SER A 527 -39.83 -3.98 -3.47
CA SER A 527 -41.23 -3.59 -3.36
C SER A 527 -41.33 -2.08 -3.26
N LYS A 528 -42.11 -1.45 -4.14
CA LYS A 528 -42.45 -0.04 -4.01
C LYS A 528 -43.28 0.13 -2.73
N SER A 529 -42.80 0.91 -1.77
CA SER A 529 -43.63 1.31 -0.63
C SER A 529 -44.86 2.02 -1.20
N ARG A 530 -46.06 1.54 -0.88
CA ARG A 530 -47.27 2.34 -1.09
C ARG A 530 -47.14 3.55 -0.17
N THR A 531 -46.71 4.69 -0.72
CA THR A 531 -47.01 5.99 -0.14
C THR A 531 -48.52 6.12 -0.17
N ASN A 532 -49.16 5.89 0.97
CA ASN A 532 -50.49 6.44 1.22
C ASN A 532 -50.36 7.93 1.53
#